data_AF-A0A925KGS5-F1
#
_entry.id   AF-A0A925KGS5-F1
#
_cell.length_a   1.000
_cell.length_b   1.000
_cell.length_c   1.000
_cell.angle_alpha   90.00
_cell.angle_beta   90.00
_cell.angle_gamma   90.00
#
_symmetry.space_group_name_H-M   'P 1'
#
loop_
_entity.id
_entity.type
_entity.pdbx_description
1 polymer ?
#
loop_
_entity_poly.entity_id
_entity_poly.type
_entity_poly.pdbx_seq_one_letter_code
_entity_poly.pdbx_strand_id
1 'polypeptide(L)'
;MQFQHIGTRIIFTGDPLDPPAGQTVWAAHADDGEAGMAWDWVQIARGVVAIADPMSVVTNLRIVGGEGEVLTAHESALFLNQLVHALPWQHEVQRALLTKHN
;
A
#
# COMPACT_ATOMS: atom_id res chain seq x y z
N MET A 1 4.15 6.40 15.32
CA MET A 1 3.98 5.08 14.67
C MET A 1 4.77 5.09 13.36
N GLN A 2 5.64 4.10 13.14
CA GLN A 2 6.46 4.01 11.92
C GLN A 2 6.16 2.70 11.19
N PHE A 3 5.61 2.81 9.98
CA PHE A 3 5.33 1.65 9.13
C PHE A 3 6.60 1.11 8.50
N GLN A 4 6.76 -0.21 8.59
CA GLN A 4 7.84 -0.99 8.00
C GLN A 4 7.27 -1.91 6.92
N HIS A 5 8.06 -2.16 5.89
CA HIS A 5 7.70 -3.10 4.83
C HIS A 5 7.73 -4.52 5.38
N ILE A 6 6.63 -5.26 5.19
CA ILE A 6 6.51 -6.66 5.58
C ILE A 6 6.70 -7.58 4.38
N GLY A 7 6.20 -7.17 3.22
CA GLY A 7 6.38 -7.95 2.00
C GLY A 7 5.65 -7.39 0.80
N THR A 8 6.09 -7.82 -0.38
CA THR A 8 5.42 -7.55 -1.64
C THR A 8 5.15 -8.87 -2.34
N ARG A 9 3.91 -9.07 -2.75
CA ARG A 9 3.47 -10.22 -3.52
C ARG A 9 3.16 -9.79 -4.94
N ILE A 10 3.73 -10.48 -5.92
CA ILE A 10 3.37 -10.33 -7.33
C ILE A 10 2.25 -11.33 -7.61
N ILE A 11 1.05 -10.82 -7.91
CA ILE A 11 -0.14 -11.63 -8.20
C ILE A 11 -0.19 -11.96 -9.69
N PHE A 12 0.16 -10.99 -10.52
CA PHE A 12 0.26 -11.13 -11.97
C PHE A 12 1.64 -10.66 -12.43
N THR A 13 2.38 -11.53 -13.11
CA THR A 13 3.77 -11.24 -13.55
C THR A 13 3.85 -10.39 -14.81
N GLY A 14 2.69 -10.05 -15.40
CA GLY A 14 2.60 -9.28 -16.64
C GLY A 14 2.71 -10.14 -17.90
N ASP A 15 2.10 -9.65 -18.97
CA ASP A 15 2.30 -10.03 -20.37
C ASP A 15 2.29 -8.75 -21.24
N PRO A 16 2.45 -8.82 -22.57
CA PRO A 16 2.48 -7.62 -23.41
C PRO A 16 1.20 -6.78 -23.40
N LEU A 17 0.06 -7.35 -23.01
CA LEU A 17 -1.25 -6.70 -22.96
C LEU A 17 -1.60 -6.23 -21.55
N ASP A 18 -1.21 -7.00 -20.53
CA ASP A 18 -1.50 -6.71 -19.13
C ASP A 18 -0.20 -6.50 -18.33
N PRO A 19 -0.02 -5.35 -17.67
CA PRO A 19 1.21 -5.10 -16.92
C PRO A 19 1.24 -5.87 -15.59
N PRO A 20 2.43 -6.10 -15.00
CA PRO A 20 2.55 -6.74 -13.69
C PRO A 20 1.73 -6.03 -12.61
N ALA A 21 1.12 -6.81 -11.73
CA ALA A 21 0.30 -6.32 -10.63
C ALA A 21 0.47 -7.19 -9.38
N GLY A 22 0.13 -6.64 -8.23
CA GLY A 22 0.29 -7.35 -6.97
C GLY A 22 -0.19 -6.56 -5.77
N GLN A 23 0.30 -6.95 -4.61
CA GLN A 23 -0.02 -6.34 -3.33
C GLN A 23 1.25 -6.04 -2.54
N THR A 24 1.24 -4.99 -1.74
CA THR A 24 2.29 -4.67 -0.78
C THR A 24 1.69 -4.55 0.62
N VAL A 25 2.41 -5.01 1.64
CA VAL A 25 1.97 -5.07 3.03
C VAL A 25 2.96 -4.36 3.93
N TRP A 26 2.42 -3.53 4.81
CA TRP A 26 3.14 -2.67 5.74
C TRP A 26 2.55 -2.84 7.13
N ALA A 27 3.40 -2.83 8.15
CA ALA A 27 2.94 -2.87 9.54
C ALA A 27 3.76 -1.93 10.41
N ALA A 28 3.15 -1.49 11.50
CA ALA A 28 3.78 -0.67 12.51
C ALA A 28 3.38 -1.17 13.89
N HIS A 29 4.33 -1.15 14.82
CA HIS A 29 4.06 -1.39 16.23
C HIS A 29 3.77 -0.06 16.93
N ALA A 30 2.73 -0.02 17.76
CA ALA A 30 2.43 1.06 18.69
C ALA A 30 2.11 0.51 20.08
N ASP A 31 2.14 1.38 21.08
CA ASP A 31 1.92 1.03 22.49
C ASP A 31 0.51 0.42 22.74
N ASP A 32 -0.44 0.72 21.86
CA ASP A 32 -1.83 0.26 21.89
C ASP A 32 -2.13 -0.92 20.94
N GLY A 33 -1.14 -1.39 20.17
CA GLY A 33 -1.26 -2.58 19.32
C GLY A 33 -0.50 -2.52 18.00
N GLU A 34 -0.81 -3.49 17.14
CA GLU A 34 -0.25 -3.58 15.78
C GLU A 34 -1.16 -2.84 14.78
N ALA A 35 -0.60 -1.96 13.95
CA ALA A 35 -1.29 -1.48 12.76
C ALA A 35 -0.75 -2.17 11.51
N GLY A 36 -1.67 -2.46 10.59
CA GLY A 36 -1.38 -3.02 9.28
C GLY A 36 -2.05 -2.21 8.18
N MET A 37 -1.36 -2.11 7.05
CA MET A 37 -1.89 -1.57 5.80
C MET A 37 -1.46 -2.47 4.65
N ALA A 38 -2.40 -2.74 3.75
CA ALA A 38 -2.12 -3.43 2.50
C ALA A 38 -2.91 -2.77 1.37
N TRP A 39 -2.29 -2.69 0.20
CA TRP A 39 -2.95 -2.18 -1.01
C TRP A 39 -2.38 -2.85 -2.25
N ASP A 40 -3.21 -2.85 -3.28
CA ASP A 40 -2.86 -3.39 -4.58
C ASP A 40 -2.13 -2.34 -5.41
N TRP A 41 -1.21 -2.81 -6.24
CA TRP A 41 -0.42 -2.00 -7.15
C TRP A 41 -0.44 -2.60 -8.55
N VAL A 42 -0.27 -1.73 -9.54
CA VAL A 42 -0.13 -2.09 -10.94
C VAL A 42 1.05 -1.32 -11.54
N GLN A 43 1.80 -1.97 -12.44
CA GLN A 43 2.79 -1.28 -13.24
C GLN A 43 2.09 -0.54 -14.40
N ILE A 44 2.33 0.76 -14.54
CA ILE A 44 1.69 1.57 -15.60
C ILE A 44 2.66 1.92 -16.73
N ALA A 45 3.97 1.84 -16.46
CA ALA A 45 5.04 1.92 -17.43
C ALA A 45 6.26 1.18 -16.88
N ARG A 46 7.27 0.92 -17.73
CA ARG A 46 8.51 0.29 -17.26
C ARG A 46 9.11 1.10 -16.10
N GLY A 47 9.25 0.44 -14.95
CA GLY A 47 9.75 1.04 -13.72
C GLY A 47 8.78 1.98 -13.00
N VAL A 48 7.56 2.19 -13.49
CA VAL A 48 6.56 3.07 -12.85
C VAL A 48 5.40 2.21 -12.35
N VAL A 49 5.19 2.19 -11.03
CA VAL A 49 4.06 1.51 -10.40
C VAL A 49 3.15 2.51 -9.72
N ALA A 50 1.84 2.25 -9.75
CA ALA A 50 0.81 3.05 -9.14
C ALA A 50 -0.06 2.19 -8.22
N ILE A 51 -0.74 2.83 -7.26
CA ILE A 51 -1.82 2.19 -6.52
C ILE A 51 -2.93 1.83 -7.51
N ALA A 52 -3.45 0.60 -7.42
CA ALA A 52 -4.48 0.11 -8.35
C ALA A 52 -5.84 0.77 -8.08
N ASP A 53 -6.20 0.92 -6.81
CA ASP A 53 -7.40 1.62 -6.37
C ASP A 53 -7.12 2.36 -5.04
N PRO A 54 -7.05 3.71 -5.05
CA PRO A 54 -6.85 4.54 -3.86
C PRO A 54 -7.93 4.37 -2.77
N MET A 55 -9.11 3.85 -3.12
CA MET A 55 -10.22 3.65 -2.20
C MET A 55 -10.19 2.27 -1.52
N SER A 56 -9.30 1.37 -1.95
CA SER A 56 -9.26 -0.03 -1.52
C SER A 56 -8.04 -0.37 -0.65
N VAL A 57 -7.56 0.59 0.15
CA VAL A 57 -6.54 0.31 1.17
C VAL A 57 -7.14 -0.51 2.30
N VAL A 58 -6.65 -1.73 2.49
CA VAL A 58 -7.05 -2.63 3.57
C VAL A 58 -6.23 -2.30 4.81
N THR A 59 -6.92 -1.99 5.92
CA THR A 59 -6.26 -1.61 7.16
C THR A 59 -7.10 -1.99 8.38
N ASN A 60 -6.44 -2.22 9.51
CA ASN A 60 -7.08 -2.34 10.82
C ASN A 60 -7.09 -1.01 11.60
N LEU A 61 -6.60 0.08 11.00
CA LEU A 61 -6.65 1.41 11.58
C LEU A 61 -8.09 1.96 11.60
N ARG A 62 -8.42 2.66 12.68
CA ARG A 62 -9.60 3.51 12.77
C ARG A 62 -9.16 4.95 12.80
N ILE A 63 -9.48 5.72 11.76
CA ILE A 63 -9.16 7.15 11.71
C ILE A 63 -10.25 7.91 12.47
N VAL A 64 -9.82 8.78 13.36
CA VAL A 64 -10.68 9.67 14.15
C VAL A 64 -10.36 11.13 13.81
N GLY A 65 -11.40 11.96 13.77
CA GLY A 65 -11.29 13.39 13.52
C GLY A 65 -10.87 14.17 14.76
N GLY A 66 -10.84 15.50 14.62
CA GLY A 66 -10.33 16.40 15.66
C GLY A 66 -11.19 16.43 16.93
N GLU A 67 -12.46 16.04 16.85
CA GLU A 67 -13.40 15.99 17.97
C GLU A 67 -13.58 14.55 18.50
N GLY A 68 -12.81 13.59 17.99
CA GLY A 68 -12.86 12.17 18.38
C GLY A 68 -13.93 11.36 17.65
N GLU A 69 -14.63 11.95 16.68
CA GLU A 69 -15.56 11.29 15.79
C GLU A 69 -14.85 10.29 14.87
N VAL A 70 -15.48 9.15 14.57
CA VAL A 70 -14.94 8.20 13.61
C VAL A 70 -15.20 8.72 12.21
N LEU A 71 -14.13 8.89 11.43
CA LEU A 71 -14.25 9.36 10.05
C LEU A 71 -14.94 8.31 9.17
N THR A 72 -15.66 8.79 8.16
CA THR A 72 -16.23 7.92 7.13
C THR A 72 -15.12 7.25 6.32
N ALA A 73 -15.48 6.22 5.54
CA ALA A 73 -14.52 5.56 4.65
C ALA A 73 -13.89 6.54 3.63
N HIS A 74 -14.67 7.49 3.12
CA HIS A 74 -14.20 8.48 2.15
C HIS A 74 -13.22 9.48 2.77
N GLU A 75 -13.54 9.99 3.96
CA GLU A 75 -12.64 10.88 4.70
C GLU A 75 -11.36 10.14 5.11
N SER A 76 -11.49 8.91 5.61
CA SER A 76 -10.35 8.06 5.98
C SER A 76 -9.43 7.79 4.78
N ALA A 77 -9.98 7.59 3.58
CA ALA A 77 -9.20 7.34 2.38
C ALA A 77 -8.19 8.45 2.08
N LEU A 78 -8.51 9.72 2.37
CA LEU A 78 -7.56 10.83 2.20
C LEU A 78 -6.31 10.64 3.07
N PHE A 79 -6.50 10.32 4.36
CA PHE A 79 -5.39 10.10 5.30
C PHE A 79 -4.60 8.83 4.97
N LEU A 80 -5.28 7.76 4.59
CA LEU A 80 -4.63 6.52 4.19
C LEU A 80 -3.77 6.72 2.93
N ASN A 81 -4.26 7.48 1.94
CA ASN A 81 -3.47 7.80 0.75
C ASN A 81 -2.25 8.68 1.10
N GLN A 82 -2.38 9.64 2.03
CA GLN A 82 -1.23 10.40 2.51
C GLN A 82 -0.16 9.50 3.16
N LEU A 83 -0.58 8.52 3.96
CA LEU A 83 0.34 7.53 4.52
C LEU A 83 1.02 6.70 3.42
N VAL A 84 0.25 6.18 2.45
CA VAL A 84 0.81 5.45 1.30
C VAL A 84 1.84 6.30 0.56
N HIS A 85 1.55 7.57 0.30
CA HIS A 85 2.48 8.49 -0.38
C HIS A 85 3.76 8.76 0.41
N ALA A 86 3.72 8.72 1.75
CA ALA A 86 4.89 8.94 2.59
C ALA A 86 5.81 7.71 2.69
N LEU A 87 5.33 6.52 2.33
CA LEU A 87 6.10 5.29 2.41
C LEU A 87 6.94 5.06 1.14
N PRO A 88 8.15 4.48 1.25
CA PRO A 88 8.99 4.19 0.09
C PRO A 88 8.50 2.96 -0.70
N TRP A 89 7.20 2.72 -0.77
CA TRP A 89 6.63 1.46 -1.24
C TRP A 89 6.89 1.16 -2.71
N GLN A 90 6.98 2.19 -3.56
CA GLN A 90 7.29 2.00 -4.98
C GLN A 90 8.68 1.37 -5.14
N HIS A 91 9.65 1.76 -4.28
CA HIS A 91 10.98 1.17 -4.26
C HIS A 91 10.94 -0.30 -3.84
N GLU A 92 10.18 -0.63 -2.78
CA GLU A 92 10.03 -2.01 -2.30
C GLU A 92 9.41 -2.92 -3.37
N VAL A 93 8.39 -2.41 -4.09
CA VAL A 93 7.76 -3.12 -5.21
C VAL A 93 8.73 -3.32 -6.37
N GLN A 94 9.46 -2.27 -6.76
CA GLN A 94 10.48 -2.38 -7.81
C GLN A 94 11.55 -3.41 -7.46
N ARG A 95 12.02 -3.43 -6.20
CA ARG A 95 12.99 -4.42 -5.73
C ARG A 95 12.44 -5.84 -5.84
N ALA A 96 11.17 -6.05 -5.48
CA ALA A 96 10.52 -7.36 -5.63
C ALA A 96 10.38 -7.78 -7.10
N LEU A 97 10.02 -6.87 -8.00
CA LEU A 97 9.95 -7.12 -9.44
C LEU A 97 11.32 -7.55 -10.01
N LEU A 98 12.39 -6.84 -9.66
CA LEU A 98 13.75 -7.18 -10.10
C LEU A 98 14.23 -8.53 -9.61
N THR A 99 13.90 -8.88 -8.36
CA THR A 99 14.32 -10.16 -7.75
C THR A 99 13.65 -11.36 -8.41
N LYS A 100 12.44 -11.21 -8.97
CA LYS A 100 11.74 -12.29 -9.68
C LYS A 100 12.24 -12.54 -11.10
N HIS A 101 13.04 -11.62 -11.67
CA HIS A 101 13.60 -11.75 -13.02
C HIS A 101 15.00 -12.40 -13.06
N ASN A 102 15.56 -12.73 -11.90
CA ASN A 102 16.78 -13.55 -11.76
C ASN A 102 16.42 -14.98 -11.34
#